data_AF-A0A8T2S440-F1
#
_entry.id   AF-A0A8T2S440-F1
#
_cell.length_a   1.000
_cell.length_b   1.000
_cell.length_c   1.000
_cell.angle_alpha   90.00
_cell.angle_beta   90.00
_cell.angle_gamma   90.00
#
_symmetry.space_group_name_H-M   'P 1'
#
loop_
_entity.id
_entity.type
_entity.pdbx_description
1 polymer ?
#
loop_
_entity_poly.entity_id
_entity_poly.type
_entity_poly.pdbx_seq_one_letter_code
_entity_poly.pdbx_strand_id
1 'polypeptide(L)'
;MLAWQQPFANSQNEHEKMVREHAFCRIAPAIPGVADRATAHKLYEALTNGEVGLSFSVWNTYISELLRVFEERKHHKIHESSILSLEDDEIVLCVGSSKRQPVQMWNSANIAWPGRLTLTDRSLYFEPNGLFQHQKPMKLNLTGGDGTVEKIKVGPLGAPVLDSAIMVKTDSKSDPWVLEFVDFSGGGRRGLWFAFVNELLLAYRFIAQYGPPAHDPFIYDIQDNQSGTRKVIMSAINGMARVQALQSTLGRLTVYPMKLLQFSHLDDHPSGDIVKQTLAVNIWGIQLVGNQKNPKKLTTDDSIIDAIGSGLHAVDVDRSVYLHRWMRSPTWQSPTSSSFWKQKVGGKALILRKDLVIGDLTHTERAVKAFKEQTQMIERTKATISGALVKGIPSNIDLFKELMLPFTLLSIHLRKLQKWERPRDTLFFLASFLLLLYKGWFKYAMPVIFLTTSVLAFTLHNLKYQGRLADNFGQVVIREQPPSNSLQKMLALKEALEEVEVQIQKVNIAILKLRSLALAGHPQAKNIVALSLLAGGLILVFVPFRYVCTFVLLDQFTCELDFRRATVLKLARQLHDWWEAIPAAPVVVLPYEEQEGGDRDIKPDDSASPKGEVIAEAIKEWVAESF
;
A
#
# COMPACT_ATOMS: atom_id res chain seq x y z
N MET A 1 -12.90 -31.50 -16.64
CA MET A 1 -13.40 -30.78 -15.45
C MET A 1 -14.65 -31.41 -14.87
N LEU A 2 -15.72 -31.58 -15.65
CA LEU A 2 -16.98 -32.18 -15.14
C LEU A 2 -16.83 -33.61 -14.61
N ALA A 3 -16.07 -34.45 -15.31
CA ALA A 3 -15.74 -35.81 -14.86
C ALA A 3 -15.00 -35.84 -13.51
N TRP A 4 -14.22 -34.81 -13.18
CA TRP A 4 -13.52 -34.70 -11.90
C TRP A 4 -14.46 -34.31 -10.75
N GLN A 5 -15.47 -33.49 -11.04
CA GLN A 5 -16.44 -33.04 -10.04
C GLN A 5 -17.45 -34.12 -9.68
N GLN A 6 -17.75 -35.02 -10.61
CA GLN A 6 -18.66 -36.14 -10.42
C GLN A 6 -18.10 -37.41 -11.10
N PRO A 7 -17.10 -38.08 -10.50
CA PRO A 7 -16.43 -39.23 -11.13
C PRO A 7 -17.34 -40.45 -11.33
N PHE A 8 -18.50 -40.51 -10.66
CA PHE A 8 -19.43 -41.65 -10.70
C PHE A 8 -20.85 -41.30 -11.17
N ALA A 9 -21.07 -40.13 -11.78
CA ALA A 9 -22.42 -39.73 -12.21
C ALA A 9 -22.78 -40.35 -13.57
N ASN A 10 -23.80 -41.21 -13.60
CA ASN A 10 -24.40 -41.72 -14.84
C ASN A 10 -24.94 -40.57 -15.71
N SER A 11 -24.78 -40.71 -17.03
CA SER A 11 -24.95 -39.72 -18.09
C SER A 11 -26.39 -39.25 -18.36
N GLN A 12 -27.34 -39.42 -17.44
CA GLN A 12 -28.76 -39.18 -17.74
C GLN A 12 -29.25 -37.73 -17.54
N ASN A 13 -28.46 -36.85 -16.92
CA ASN A 13 -28.80 -35.42 -16.79
C ASN A 13 -27.72 -34.55 -17.46
N GLU A 14 -27.81 -34.39 -18.78
CA GLU A 14 -26.85 -33.61 -19.59
C GLU A 14 -27.12 -32.10 -19.57
N HIS A 15 -28.27 -31.66 -19.08
CA HIS A 15 -28.61 -30.25 -19.02
C HIS A 15 -28.17 -29.68 -17.65
N GLU A 16 -27.19 -28.77 -17.70
CA GLU A 16 -26.65 -27.94 -16.59
C GLU A 16 -25.68 -28.58 -15.58
N LYS A 17 -24.68 -29.35 -16.03
CA LYS A 17 -23.50 -29.59 -15.20
C LYS A 17 -22.51 -28.43 -15.34
N MET A 18 -22.58 -27.46 -14.43
CA MET A 18 -21.60 -26.37 -14.34
C MET A 18 -20.36 -26.78 -13.55
N VAL A 19 -19.19 -26.29 -13.98
CA VAL A 19 -17.92 -26.55 -13.29
C VAL A 19 -17.82 -25.68 -12.05
N ARG A 20 -17.57 -26.28 -10.88
CA ARG A 20 -17.33 -25.56 -9.62
C ARG A 20 -15.88 -25.11 -9.47
N GLU A 21 -15.65 -24.12 -8.61
CA GLU A 21 -14.35 -23.50 -8.35
C GLU A 21 -13.22 -24.52 -8.09
N HIS A 22 -13.47 -25.54 -7.26
CA HIS A 22 -12.45 -26.53 -6.90
C HIS A 22 -11.96 -27.37 -8.10
N ALA A 23 -12.89 -27.79 -8.98
CA ALA A 23 -12.54 -28.54 -10.18
C ALA A 23 -11.82 -27.65 -11.20
N PHE A 24 -12.22 -26.38 -11.32
CA PHE A 24 -11.55 -25.39 -12.15
C PHE A 24 -10.11 -25.15 -11.68
N CYS A 25 -9.91 -24.82 -10.40
CA CYS A 25 -8.59 -24.51 -9.86
C CYS A 25 -7.60 -25.68 -9.93
N ARG A 26 -8.09 -26.92 -9.98
CA ARG A 26 -7.25 -28.11 -10.12
C ARG A 26 -6.83 -28.37 -11.57
N ILE A 27 -7.74 -28.17 -12.53
CA ILE A 27 -7.56 -28.62 -13.91
C ILE A 27 -7.12 -27.48 -14.84
N ALA A 28 -7.68 -26.27 -14.69
CA ALA A 28 -7.32 -25.15 -15.56
C ALA A 28 -5.80 -24.88 -15.55
N PRO A 29 -5.12 -24.86 -14.37
CA PRO A 29 -3.68 -24.62 -14.31
C PRO A 29 -2.80 -25.80 -14.74
N ALA A 30 -3.40 -26.94 -15.10
CA ALA A 30 -2.67 -28.03 -15.73
C ALA A 30 -2.41 -27.75 -17.22
N ILE A 31 -3.20 -26.87 -17.84
CA ILE A 31 -3.04 -26.45 -19.23
C ILE A 31 -2.16 -25.18 -19.26
N PRO A 32 -0.96 -25.21 -19.87
CA PRO A 32 -0.08 -24.06 -19.93
C PRO A 32 -0.75 -22.84 -20.56
N GLY A 33 -0.59 -21.67 -19.94
CA GLY A 33 -1.08 -20.39 -20.45
C GLY A 33 -2.57 -20.10 -20.18
N VAL A 34 -3.36 -21.10 -19.83
CA VAL A 34 -4.81 -20.95 -19.60
C VAL A 34 -5.15 -20.40 -18.21
N ALA A 35 -4.43 -20.84 -17.17
CA ALA A 35 -4.58 -20.32 -15.81
C ALA A 35 -3.31 -20.57 -15.00
N ASP A 36 -3.02 -19.69 -14.03
CA ASP A 36 -1.98 -19.95 -13.03
C ASP A 36 -2.60 -20.52 -11.78
N ARG A 37 -1.85 -21.40 -11.09
CA ARG A 37 -2.31 -21.94 -9.81
C ARG A 37 -2.63 -20.85 -8.79
N ALA A 38 -1.83 -19.78 -8.74
CA ALA A 38 -2.02 -18.69 -7.78
C ALA A 38 -3.29 -17.87 -8.02
N THR A 39 -3.64 -17.58 -9.28
CA THR A 39 -4.75 -16.68 -9.65
C THR A 39 -5.98 -17.40 -10.19
N ALA A 40 -5.97 -18.73 -10.32
CA ALA A 40 -7.08 -19.52 -10.85
C ALA A 40 -8.43 -19.25 -10.15
N HIS A 41 -8.42 -19.04 -8.83
CA HIS A 41 -9.63 -18.73 -8.07
C HIS A 41 -10.22 -17.36 -8.45
N LYS A 42 -9.38 -16.34 -8.65
CA LYS A 42 -9.81 -15.01 -9.11
C LYS A 42 -10.25 -15.03 -10.58
N LEU A 43 -9.60 -15.84 -11.41
CA LEU A 43 -10.04 -16.06 -12.80
C LEU A 43 -11.42 -16.71 -12.84
N TYR A 44 -11.67 -17.73 -12.01
CA TYR A 44 -12.99 -18.34 -11.88
C TYR A 44 -14.05 -17.34 -11.40
N GLU A 45 -13.73 -16.56 -10.37
CA GLU A 45 -14.60 -15.50 -9.84
C GLU A 45 -14.95 -14.47 -10.94
N ALA A 46 -13.97 -14.07 -11.76
CA ALA A 46 -14.17 -13.14 -12.87
C ALA A 46 -15.03 -13.72 -13.99
N LEU A 47 -14.86 -15.01 -14.34
CA LEU A 47 -15.63 -15.68 -15.38
C LEU A 47 -17.07 -15.98 -14.95
N THR A 48 -17.30 -16.27 -13.68
CA THR A 48 -18.64 -16.61 -13.16
C THR A 48 -19.42 -15.40 -12.67
N ASN A 49 -18.77 -14.25 -12.46
CA ASN A 49 -19.41 -13.02 -11.97
C ASN A 49 -20.33 -13.24 -10.74
N GLY A 50 -19.97 -14.18 -9.87
CA GLY A 50 -20.74 -14.55 -8.68
C GLY A 50 -21.76 -15.68 -8.87
N GLU A 51 -21.87 -16.28 -10.05
CA GLU A 51 -22.69 -17.48 -10.29
C GLU A 51 -22.08 -18.74 -9.65
N VAL A 52 -22.93 -19.72 -9.35
CA VAL A 52 -22.57 -20.94 -8.59
C VAL A 52 -21.70 -21.91 -9.41
N GLY A 53 -21.54 -21.67 -10.71
CA GLY A 53 -20.78 -22.55 -11.60
C GLY A 53 -20.38 -21.89 -12.93
N LEU A 54 -19.30 -22.39 -13.53
CA LEU A 54 -18.84 -21.99 -14.86
C LEU A 54 -19.53 -22.83 -15.94
N SER A 55 -20.19 -22.17 -16.88
CA SER A 55 -20.81 -22.79 -18.05
C SER A 55 -19.79 -23.04 -19.17
N PHE A 56 -20.09 -24.02 -20.04
CA PHE A 56 -19.22 -24.33 -21.17
C PHE A 56 -19.17 -23.19 -22.20
N SER A 57 -20.28 -22.47 -22.41
CA SER A 57 -20.32 -21.34 -23.36
C SER A 57 -19.37 -20.23 -22.95
N VAL A 58 -19.40 -19.80 -21.68
CA VAL A 58 -18.49 -18.78 -21.14
C VAL A 58 -17.03 -19.23 -21.23
N TRP A 59 -16.76 -20.50 -20.88
CA TRP A 59 -15.43 -21.07 -21.02
C TRP A 59 -14.93 -21.09 -22.47
N ASN A 60 -15.79 -21.51 -23.41
CA ASN A 60 -15.44 -21.58 -24.83
C ASN A 60 -15.13 -20.19 -25.41
N THR A 61 -15.95 -19.19 -25.08
CA THR A 61 -15.71 -17.79 -25.48
C THR A 61 -14.40 -17.27 -24.89
N TYR A 62 -14.10 -17.58 -23.63
CA TYR A 62 -12.83 -17.20 -23.02
C TYR A 62 -11.61 -17.79 -23.73
N ILE A 63 -11.66 -19.08 -24.05
CA ILE A 63 -10.55 -19.74 -24.76
C ILE A 63 -10.41 -19.20 -26.19
N SER A 64 -11.52 -18.95 -26.91
CA SER A 64 -11.45 -18.37 -28.26
C SER A 64 -10.86 -16.96 -28.25
N GLU A 65 -11.24 -16.12 -27.29
CA GLU A 65 -10.68 -14.78 -27.13
C GLU A 65 -9.20 -14.83 -26.73
N LEU A 66 -8.80 -15.77 -25.87
CA LEU A 66 -7.40 -15.96 -25.49
C LEU A 66 -6.54 -16.37 -26.69
N LEU A 67 -7.03 -17.28 -27.54
CA LEU A 67 -6.36 -17.64 -28.79
C LEU A 67 -6.25 -16.45 -29.74
N ARG A 68 -7.33 -15.65 -29.89
CA ARG A 68 -7.32 -14.44 -30.71
C ARG A 68 -6.24 -13.45 -30.25
N VAL A 69 -6.11 -13.22 -28.94
CA VAL A 69 -5.06 -12.36 -28.38
C VAL A 69 -3.65 -12.85 -28.74
N PHE A 70 -3.42 -14.17 -28.71
CA PHE A 70 -2.12 -14.73 -29.12
C PHE A 70 -1.84 -14.57 -30.62
N GLU A 71 -2.86 -14.71 -31.47
CA GLU A 71 -2.76 -14.47 -32.91
C GLU A 71 -2.48 -12.99 -33.21
N GLU A 72 -3.21 -12.08 -32.55
CA GLU A 72 -3.00 -10.63 -32.66
C GLU A 72 -1.55 -10.26 -32.31
N ARG A 73 -0.97 -10.80 -31.24
CA ARG A 73 0.43 -10.53 -30.86
C ARG A 73 1.43 -10.99 -31.94
N LYS A 74 1.18 -12.10 -32.62
CA LYS A 74 2.01 -12.56 -33.73
C LYS A 74 1.96 -11.59 -34.91
N HIS A 75 0.78 -11.10 -35.25
CA HIS A 75 0.61 -10.10 -36.32
C HIS A 75 1.28 -8.76 -35.97
N HIS A 76 1.12 -8.29 -34.72
CA HIS A 76 1.79 -7.06 -34.27
C HIS A 76 3.31 -7.21 -34.28
N LYS A 77 3.86 -8.38 -33.92
CA LYS A 77 5.31 -8.61 -33.99
C LYS A 77 5.86 -8.33 -35.40
N ILE A 78 5.17 -8.79 -36.45
CA ILE A 78 5.59 -8.60 -37.85
C ILE A 78 5.57 -7.12 -38.24
N HIS A 79 4.57 -6.37 -37.78
CA HIS A 79 4.41 -4.95 -38.14
C HIS A 79 5.38 -4.04 -37.35
N GLU A 80 5.54 -4.29 -36.06
CA GLU A 80 6.36 -3.48 -35.16
C GLU A 80 7.86 -3.79 -35.30
N SER A 81 8.25 -5.01 -35.68
CA SER A 81 9.66 -5.39 -35.81
C SER A 81 10.41 -4.52 -36.82
N SER A 82 9.75 -4.14 -37.92
CA SER A 82 10.34 -3.24 -38.93
C SER A 82 10.44 -1.78 -38.49
N ILE A 83 9.58 -1.34 -37.56
CA ILE A 83 9.48 0.07 -37.14
C ILE A 83 10.41 0.34 -35.94
N LEU A 84 10.38 -0.55 -34.95
CA LEU A 84 11.08 -0.37 -33.67
C LEU A 84 12.47 -1.02 -33.65
N SER A 85 12.89 -1.70 -34.71
CA SER A 85 14.14 -2.48 -34.76
C SER A 85 14.26 -3.45 -33.57
N LEU A 86 13.17 -4.20 -33.32
CA LEU A 86 13.09 -5.16 -32.20
C LEU A 86 14.14 -6.27 -32.34
N GLU A 87 14.61 -6.79 -31.22
CA GLU A 87 15.46 -7.99 -31.21
C GLU A 87 14.63 -9.21 -31.67
N ASP A 88 15.26 -10.17 -32.37
CA ASP A 88 14.56 -11.30 -33.00
C ASP A 88 13.72 -12.13 -32.01
N ASP A 89 14.12 -12.18 -30.73
CA ASP A 89 13.44 -12.92 -29.67
C ASP A 89 12.43 -12.08 -28.86
N GLU A 90 12.33 -10.77 -29.09
CA GLU A 90 11.45 -9.86 -28.37
C GLU A 90 9.98 -10.05 -28.78
N ILE A 91 9.06 -9.97 -27.82
CA ILE A 91 7.62 -10.24 -28.00
C ILE A 91 6.82 -8.98 -27.68
N VAL A 92 6.02 -8.52 -28.64
CA VAL A 92 5.08 -7.41 -28.45
C VAL A 92 3.86 -7.89 -27.64
N LEU A 93 3.56 -7.20 -26.54
CA LEU A 93 2.52 -7.59 -25.59
C LEU A 93 1.26 -6.73 -25.68
N CYS A 94 1.45 -5.41 -25.78
CA CYS A 94 0.36 -4.46 -25.87
C CYS A 94 0.81 -3.23 -26.65
N VAL A 95 -0.08 -2.72 -27.49
CA VAL A 95 0.17 -1.54 -28.32
C VAL A 95 -0.91 -0.50 -28.02
N GLY A 96 -0.49 0.64 -27.50
CA GLY A 96 -1.34 1.78 -27.12
C GLY A 96 -1.64 2.69 -28.30
N SER A 97 -1.97 2.12 -29.47
CA SER A 97 -2.18 2.87 -30.71
C SER A 97 -3.66 3.24 -30.88
N SER A 98 -4.08 4.33 -30.23
CA SER A 98 -5.36 4.96 -30.57
C SER A 98 -5.10 6.33 -31.18
N LYS A 99 -5.43 6.48 -32.47
CA LYS A 99 -5.35 7.78 -33.17
C LYS A 99 -6.26 8.84 -32.53
N ARG A 100 -7.33 8.43 -31.86
CA ARG A 100 -8.28 9.32 -31.18
C ARG A 100 -7.84 9.71 -29.77
N GLN A 101 -7.01 8.91 -29.12
CA GLN A 101 -6.53 9.09 -27.74
C GLN A 101 -5.07 8.64 -27.64
N PRO A 102 -4.11 9.45 -28.10
CA PRO A 102 -2.69 9.12 -27.98
C PRO A 102 -2.24 9.14 -26.51
N VAL A 103 -1.18 8.40 -26.19
CA VAL A 103 -0.55 8.45 -24.87
C VAL A 103 0.34 9.68 -24.84
N GLN A 104 0.23 10.50 -23.79
CA GLN A 104 1.04 11.70 -23.64
C GLN A 104 2.25 11.39 -22.76
N MET A 105 3.46 11.56 -23.28
CA MET A 105 4.68 11.42 -22.50
C MET A 105 5.15 12.80 -22.04
N TRP A 106 5.28 12.98 -20.74
CA TRP A 106 5.81 14.19 -20.13
C TRP A 106 7.33 14.10 -20.05
N ASN A 107 8.01 15.14 -20.51
CA ASN A 107 9.46 15.30 -20.35
C ASN A 107 9.80 16.09 -19.07
N SER A 108 11.09 16.17 -18.74
CA SER A 108 11.59 16.94 -17.58
C SER A 108 11.33 18.45 -17.64
N ALA A 109 10.83 18.97 -18.78
CA ALA A 109 10.46 20.36 -18.98
C ALA A 109 8.93 20.60 -18.90
N ASN A 110 8.16 19.65 -18.34
CA ASN A 110 6.70 19.69 -18.23
C ASN A 110 5.95 19.85 -19.56
N ILE A 111 6.54 19.40 -20.67
CA ILE A 111 5.90 19.38 -21.99
C ILE A 111 5.41 17.96 -22.28
N ALA A 112 4.12 17.86 -22.62
CA ALA A 112 3.46 16.60 -22.97
C ALA A 112 3.52 16.35 -24.49
N TRP A 113 4.21 15.27 -24.89
CA TRP A 113 4.31 14.83 -26.28
C TRP A 113 3.30 13.72 -26.54
N PRO A 114 2.33 13.88 -27.46
CA PRO A 114 1.42 12.80 -27.83
C PRO A 114 2.14 11.76 -28.68
N GLY A 115 1.92 10.48 -28.40
CA GLY A 115 2.56 9.40 -29.12
C GLY A 115 1.89 8.04 -28.96
N ARG A 116 2.51 7.04 -29.59
CA ARG A 116 2.17 5.63 -29.48
C ARG A 116 3.10 4.96 -28.50
N LEU A 117 2.52 4.21 -27.57
CA LEU A 117 3.26 3.44 -26.57
C LEU A 117 3.18 1.95 -26.91
N THR A 118 4.32 1.26 -26.96
CA THR A 118 4.41 -0.18 -27.23
C THR A 118 5.14 -0.87 -26.08
N LEU A 119 4.50 -1.87 -25.48
CA LEU A 119 5.08 -2.69 -24.43
C LEU A 119 5.55 -4.03 -25.01
N THR A 120 6.81 -4.37 -24.75
CA THR A 120 7.38 -5.69 -25.03
C THR A 120 7.67 -6.44 -23.73
N ASP A 121 8.16 -7.66 -23.84
CA ASP A 121 8.60 -8.48 -22.72
C ASP A 121 9.88 -7.98 -22.05
N ARG A 122 10.64 -7.08 -22.70
CA ARG A 122 11.91 -6.54 -22.18
C ARG A 122 11.90 -5.03 -21.96
N SER A 123 11.12 -4.29 -22.71
CA SER A 123 11.26 -2.84 -22.80
C SER A 123 9.94 -2.14 -23.09
N LEU A 124 9.91 -0.85 -22.82
CA LEU A 124 8.83 0.06 -23.17
C LEU A 124 9.31 1.02 -24.26
N TYR A 125 8.60 1.05 -25.37
CA TYR A 125 8.91 1.91 -26.52
C TYR A 125 7.88 3.03 -26.63
N PHE A 126 8.36 4.25 -26.87
CA PHE A 126 7.51 5.41 -27.12
C PHE A 126 7.86 6.06 -28.46
N GLU A 127 6.86 6.19 -29.32
CA GLU A 127 6.93 6.84 -30.62
C GLU A 127 6.16 8.17 -30.58
N PRO A 128 6.83 9.33 -30.62
CA PRO A 128 6.14 10.61 -30.66
C PRO A 128 5.44 10.81 -32.02
N ASN A 129 4.22 11.36 -31.99
CA ASN A 129 3.49 11.72 -33.20
C ASN A 129 4.05 13.03 -33.76
N GLY A 130 4.95 12.96 -34.74
CA GLY A 130 5.53 14.13 -35.41
C GLY A 130 4.71 14.61 -36.61
N LEU A 131 4.36 15.90 -36.66
CA LEU A 131 3.91 16.59 -37.88
C LEU A 131 5.09 16.91 -38.84
N PHE A 132 6.32 16.96 -38.33
CA PHE A 132 7.52 17.17 -39.11
C PHE A 132 8.67 16.29 -38.56
N GLN A 133 9.21 15.42 -39.42
CA GLN A 133 10.30 14.45 -39.22
C GLN A 133 10.00 13.21 -38.34
N HIS A 134 10.39 12.04 -38.85
CA HIS A 134 10.39 10.76 -38.15
C HIS A 134 11.42 10.80 -37.02
N GLN A 135 11.01 11.20 -35.81
CA GLN A 135 11.86 11.04 -34.62
C GLN A 135 12.03 9.55 -34.30
N LYS A 136 13.24 9.15 -33.91
CA LYS A 136 13.51 7.76 -33.52
C LYS A 136 12.71 7.37 -32.27
N PRO A 137 12.20 6.13 -32.17
CA PRO A 137 11.49 5.66 -30.99
C PRO A 137 12.40 5.70 -29.76
N MET A 138 11.88 6.19 -28.64
CA MET A 138 12.55 6.14 -27.35
C MET A 138 12.34 4.76 -26.71
N LYS A 139 13.38 4.21 -26.07
CA LYS A 139 13.36 2.88 -25.43
C LYS A 139 13.71 3.00 -23.95
N LEU A 140 12.87 2.41 -23.10
CA LEU A 140 13.13 2.21 -21.67
C LEU A 140 13.28 0.72 -21.39
N ASN A 141 14.41 0.31 -20.85
CA ASN A 141 14.64 -1.09 -20.49
C ASN A 141 13.92 -1.43 -19.16
N LEU A 142 13.26 -2.59 -19.07
CA LEU A 142 12.56 -3.07 -17.87
C LEU A 142 13.28 -4.24 -17.17
N THR A 143 14.40 -4.73 -17.72
CA THR A 143 15.06 -5.97 -17.24
C THR A 143 15.85 -5.81 -15.93
N GLY A 144 16.04 -4.57 -15.43
CA GLY A 144 16.93 -4.26 -14.30
C GLY A 144 16.50 -4.82 -12.94
N GLY A 145 15.25 -5.26 -12.77
CA GLY A 145 14.74 -5.87 -11.52
C GLY A 145 14.43 -4.88 -10.38
N ASP A 146 15.02 -3.68 -10.41
CA ASP A 146 14.80 -2.61 -9.41
C ASP A 146 13.70 -1.62 -9.81
N GLY A 147 13.12 -1.77 -10.99
CA GLY A 147 12.13 -0.82 -11.50
C GLY A 147 10.86 -0.76 -10.67
N THR A 148 10.26 0.43 -10.60
CA THR A 148 9.01 0.73 -9.91
C THR A 148 8.03 1.45 -10.83
N VAL A 149 6.74 1.23 -10.59
CA VAL A 149 5.66 1.94 -11.28
C VAL A 149 4.70 2.48 -10.25
N GLU A 150 4.36 3.75 -10.39
CA GLU A 150 3.44 4.44 -9.50
C GLU A 150 2.33 5.13 -10.30
N LYS A 151 1.13 5.18 -9.73
CA LYS A 151 0.04 5.99 -10.28
C LYS A 151 0.21 7.40 -9.76
N ILE A 152 0.31 8.37 -10.66
CA ILE A 152 0.51 9.76 -10.31
C ILE A 152 -0.60 10.63 -10.87
N LYS A 153 -0.75 11.80 -10.26
CA LYS A 153 -1.65 12.84 -10.73
C LYS A 153 -0.87 13.83 -11.57
N VAL A 154 -1.40 14.16 -12.73
CA VAL A 154 -0.84 15.14 -13.66
C VAL A 154 -1.95 16.08 -14.10
N GLY A 155 -1.61 17.15 -14.78
CA GLY A 155 -2.57 18.14 -15.22
C GLY A 155 -1.87 19.23 -16.02
N PRO A 156 -2.64 20.13 -16.65
CA PRO A 156 -2.07 21.20 -17.46
C PRO A 156 -1.03 21.97 -16.65
N LEU A 157 0.10 22.30 -17.28
CA LEU A 157 1.26 22.98 -16.67
C LEU A 157 1.91 22.22 -15.50
N GLY A 158 1.64 20.91 -15.33
CA GLY A 158 2.24 20.08 -14.28
C GLY A 158 1.48 20.09 -12.96
N ALA A 159 0.30 20.72 -12.89
CA ALA A 159 -0.54 20.70 -11.69
C ALA A 159 -1.10 19.28 -11.41
N PRO A 160 -1.02 18.72 -10.18
CA PRO A 160 -1.42 17.35 -9.87
C PRO A 160 -2.95 17.18 -9.70
N VAL A 161 -3.71 17.50 -10.74
CA VAL A 161 -5.18 17.61 -10.69
C VAL A 161 -5.88 16.34 -11.16
N LEU A 162 -5.38 15.69 -12.21
CA LEU A 162 -6.01 14.55 -12.85
C LEU A 162 -5.30 13.25 -12.51
N ASP A 163 -6.08 12.26 -12.07
CA ASP A 163 -5.66 10.87 -11.89
C ASP A 163 -5.53 10.17 -13.26
N SER A 164 -4.64 10.65 -14.13
CA SER A 164 -4.52 10.21 -15.53
C SER A 164 -3.18 9.56 -15.90
N ALA A 165 -2.14 9.64 -15.06
CA ALA A 165 -0.80 9.17 -15.44
C ALA A 165 -0.22 8.02 -14.61
N ILE A 166 0.78 7.35 -15.20
CA ILE A 166 1.69 6.42 -14.54
C ILE A 166 3.12 6.94 -14.64
N MET A 167 3.90 6.74 -13.60
CA MET A 167 5.34 7.02 -13.57
C MET A 167 6.09 5.69 -13.56
N VAL A 168 6.98 5.47 -14.52
CA VAL A 168 7.82 4.28 -14.62
C VAL A 168 9.27 4.69 -14.35
N LYS A 169 9.91 4.04 -13.39
CA LYS A 169 11.33 4.18 -13.08
C LYS A 169 11.99 2.81 -13.21
N THR A 170 13.10 2.71 -13.93
CA THR A 170 13.85 1.44 -14.03
C THR A 170 14.94 1.36 -12.97
N ASP A 171 15.72 2.43 -12.83
CA ASP A 171 16.82 2.51 -11.86
C ASP A 171 16.72 3.80 -11.04
N SER A 172 17.33 3.83 -9.86
CA SER A 172 17.34 5.03 -9.02
C SER A 172 18.06 6.24 -9.65
N LYS A 173 18.85 6.01 -10.70
CA LYS A 173 19.62 7.03 -11.42
C LYS A 173 18.99 7.46 -12.75
N SER A 174 18.01 6.70 -13.27
CA SER A 174 17.37 7.02 -14.55
C SER A 174 16.22 7.99 -14.36
N ASP A 175 16.06 8.93 -15.29
CA ASP A 175 14.92 9.85 -15.28
C ASP A 175 13.59 9.07 -15.43
N PRO A 176 12.57 9.37 -14.60
CA PRO A 176 11.29 8.72 -14.68
C PRO A 176 10.56 9.02 -15.98
N TRP A 177 9.95 8.00 -16.58
CA TRP A 177 8.99 8.21 -17.65
C TRP A 177 7.61 8.46 -17.06
N VAL A 178 7.04 9.64 -17.34
CA VAL A 178 5.68 9.99 -16.95
C VAL A 178 4.76 9.88 -18.17
N LEU A 179 3.82 8.94 -18.10
CA LEU A 179 2.93 8.57 -19.20
C LEU A 179 1.49 8.83 -18.80
N GLU A 180 0.87 9.82 -19.43
CA GLU A 180 -0.51 10.23 -19.24
C GLU A 180 -1.45 9.55 -20.24
N PHE A 181 -2.55 9.01 -19.70
CA PHE A 181 -3.63 8.38 -20.45
C PHE A 181 -4.88 9.26 -20.36
N VAL A 182 -5.19 9.95 -21.45
CA VAL A 182 -6.37 10.81 -21.56
C VAL A 182 -7.62 9.95 -21.78
N ASP A 183 -8.20 9.44 -20.69
CA ASP A 183 -9.43 8.66 -20.70
C ASP A 183 -10.59 9.46 -20.08
N PHE A 184 -11.48 10.01 -20.90
CA PHE A 184 -12.75 10.59 -20.42
C PHE A 184 -13.78 9.55 -19.97
N SER A 185 -13.55 8.26 -20.28
CA SER A 185 -14.48 7.15 -20.02
C SER A 185 -14.20 6.38 -18.72
N GLY A 186 -13.36 6.92 -17.83
CA GLY A 186 -13.17 6.42 -16.46
C GLY A 186 -11.97 5.48 -16.28
N GLY A 187 -10.76 6.04 -16.24
CA GLY A 187 -9.55 5.52 -15.57
C GLY A 187 -9.03 4.12 -15.97
N GLY A 188 -9.68 3.47 -16.92
CA GLY A 188 -9.52 2.05 -17.19
C GLY A 188 -8.22 1.70 -17.92
N ARG A 189 -7.86 2.45 -18.97
CA ARG A 189 -6.64 2.20 -19.74
C ARG A 189 -5.41 2.44 -18.89
N ARG A 190 -5.39 3.53 -18.10
CA ARG A 190 -4.34 3.80 -17.11
C ARG A 190 -4.14 2.62 -16.16
N GLY A 191 -5.25 2.10 -15.61
CA GLY A 191 -5.23 0.95 -14.70
C GLY A 191 -4.68 -0.33 -15.33
N LEU A 192 -5.02 -0.59 -16.60
CA LEU A 192 -4.54 -1.75 -17.36
C LEU A 192 -3.03 -1.65 -17.68
N TRP A 193 -2.59 -0.50 -18.20
CA TRP A 193 -1.18 -0.26 -18.50
C TRP A 193 -0.32 -0.32 -17.25
N PHE A 194 -0.78 0.29 -16.14
CA PHE A 194 -0.15 0.14 -14.84
C PHE A 194 0.02 -1.34 -14.46
N ALA A 195 -1.04 -2.13 -14.57
CA ALA A 195 -1.01 -3.53 -14.17
C ALA A 195 -0.03 -4.35 -15.01
N PHE A 196 0.05 -4.10 -16.33
CA PHE A 196 0.98 -4.83 -17.20
C PHE A 196 2.44 -4.46 -16.97
N VAL A 197 2.77 -3.17 -16.90
CA VAL A 197 4.16 -2.76 -16.64
C VAL A 197 4.60 -3.24 -15.25
N ASN A 198 3.72 -3.11 -14.24
CA ASN A 198 4.02 -3.59 -12.89
C ASN A 198 4.23 -5.11 -12.85
N GLU A 199 3.43 -5.90 -13.56
CA GLU A 199 3.59 -7.36 -13.61
C GLU A 199 4.93 -7.78 -14.21
N LEU A 200 5.41 -7.13 -15.28
CA LEU A 200 6.74 -7.42 -15.84
C LEU A 200 7.85 -7.05 -14.87
N LEU A 201 7.79 -5.88 -14.24
CA LEU A 201 8.80 -5.46 -13.28
C LEU A 201 8.85 -6.41 -12.08
N LEU A 202 7.70 -6.85 -11.58
CA LEU A 202 7.62 -7.84 -10.51
C LEU A 202 8.13 -9.22 -10.96
N ALA A 203 7.92 -9.60 -12.23
CA ALA A 203 8.48 -10.83 -12.79
C ALA A 203 10.02 -10.77 -12.87
N TYR A 204 10.59 -9.66 -13.33
CA TYR A 204 12.04 -9.44 -13.34
C TYR A 204 12.63 -9.37 -11.93
N ARG A 205 11.94 -8.71 -11.00
CA ARG A 205 12.29 -8.71 -9.57
C ARG A 205 12.26 -10.12 -8.98
N PHE A 206 11.27 -10.93 -9.34
CA PHE A 206 11.17 -12.33 -8.93
C PHE A 206 12.36 -13.14 -9.45
N ILE A 207 12.75 -12.98 -10.72
CA ILE A 207 13.95 -13.61 -11.30
C ILE A 207 15.21 -13.17 -10.53
N ALA A 208 15.34 -11.88 -10.23
CA ALA A 208 16.49 -11.33 -9.51
C ALA A 208 16.60 -11.89 -8.08
N GLN A 209 15.47 -12.06 -7.37
CA GLN A 209 15.44 -12.49 -5.97
C GLN A 209 15.45 -14.01 -5.76
N TYR A 210 14.80 -14.76 -6.64
CA TYR A 210 14.55 -16.21 -6.49
C TYR A 210 15.18 -17.07 -7.58
N GLY A 211 15.64 -16.48 -8.67
CA GLY A 211 16.38 -17.17 -9.72
C GLY A 211 17.84 -17.45 -9.33
N PRO A 212 18.55 -18.30 -10.10
CA PRO A 212 19.98 -18.53 -9.92
C PRO A 212 20.81 -17.30 -10.35
N PRO A 213 22.00 -17.06 -9.78
CA PRO A 213 22.85 -15.94 -10.16
C PRO A 213 23.42 -16.14 -11.58
N ALA A 214 23.58 -15.07 -12.35
CA ALA A 214 23.92 -15.13 -13.78
C ALA A 214 25.22 -15.88 -14.14
N HIS A 215 26.15 -16.05 -13.19
CA HIS A 215 27.47 -16.66 -13.39
C HIS A 215 27.69 -17.97 -12.60
N ASP A 216 26.64 -18.66 -12.14
CA ASP A 216 26.80 -19.95 -11.43
C ASP A 216 27.28 -21.06 -12.39
N PRO A 217 28.40 -21.78 -12.12
CA PRO A 217 28.90 -22.84 -13.00
C PRO A 217 27.92 -24.01 -13.23
N PHE A 218 26.99 -24.25 -12.31
CA PHE A 218 25.94 -25.28 -12.45
C PHE A 218 24.87 -24.93 -13.52
N ILE A 219 24.91 -23.73 -14.08
CA ILE A 219 24.00 -23.25 -15.13
C ILE A 219 24.43 -23.71 -16.54
N TYR A 220 25.74 -23.86 -16.78
CA TYR A 220 26.24 -24.10 -18.14
C TYR A 220 25.98 -25.53 -18.65
N ASP A 221 25.80 -26.49 -17.74
CA ASP A 221 25.59 -27.90 -18.09
C ASP A 221 24.12 -28.24 -18.39
N ILE A 222 23.20 -27.31 -18.11
CA ILE A 222 21.76 -27.52 -18.32
C ILE A 222 21.19 -26.29 -19.02
N GLN A 223 20.69 -26.49 -20.23
CA GLN A 223 19.97 -25.53 -21.08
C GLN A 223 18.73 -24.87 -20.40
N ASP A 224 18.52 -25.11 -19.10
CA ASP A 224 17.33 -24.79 -18.32
C ASP A 224 17.33 -23.41 -17.64
N ASN A 225 18.44 -22.66 -17.54
CA ASN A 225 18.37 -21.34 -16.88
C ASN A 225 17.71 -20.27 -17.76
N GLN A 226 18.11 -20.17 -19.04
CA GLN A 226 17.37 -19.34 -20.01
C GLN A 226 15.93 -19.84 -20.17
N SER A 227 15.69 -21.15 -20.05
CA SER A 227 14.36 -21.75 -20.00
C SER A 227 13.56 -21.29 -18.77
N GLY A 228 14.18 -21.21 -17.59
CA GLY A 228 13.55 -20.77 -16.33
C GLY A 228 13.12 -19.31 -16.36
N THR A 229 14.04 -18.41 -16.73
CA THR A 229 13.75 -16.98 -16.94
C THR A 229 12.64 -16.81 -17.99
N ARG A 230 12.73 -17.51 -19.13
CA ARG A 230 11.71 -17.49 -20.17
C ARG A 230 10.36 -18.04 -19.67
N LYS A 231 10.34 -19.07 -18.83
CA LYS A 231 9.10 -19.61 -18.21
C LYS A 231 8.43 -18.57 -17.31
N VAL A 232 9.19 -17.85 -16.49
CA VAL A 232 8.67 -16.76 -15.65
C VAL A 232 8.05 -15.66 -16.49
N ILE A 233 8.82 -15.15 -17.46
CA ILE A 233 8.37 -14.07 -18.36
C ILE A 233 7.13 -14.53 -19.13
N MET A 234 7.13 -15.75 -19.66
CA MET A 234 5.97 -16.32 -20.34
C MET A 234 4.75 -16.46 -19.42
N SER A 235 4.95 -16.76 -18.13
CA SER A 235 3.87 -16.77 -17.12
C SER A 235 3.22 -15.40 -17.00
N ALA A 236 4.02 -14.33 -16.88
CA ALA A 236 3.54 -12.95 -16.84
C ALA A 236 2.82 -12.56 -18.15
N ILE A 237 3.42 -12.85 -19.30
CA ILE A 237 2.86 -12.62 -20.64
C ILE A 237 1.48 -13.30 -20.81
N ASN A 238 1.36 -14.53 -20.33
CA ASN A 238 0.10 -15.28 -20.32
C ASN A 238 -0.89 -14.67 -19.33
N GLY A 239 -0.45 -14.17 -18.18
CA GLY A 239 -1.26 -13.36 -17.26
C GLY A 239 -1.91 -12.18 -17.95
N MET A 240 -1.12 -11.40 -18.68
CA MET A 240 -1.62 -10.25 -19.44
C MET A 240 -2.59 -10.65 -20.54
N ALA A 241 -2.28 -11.74 -21.28
CA ALA A 241 -3.16 -12.25 -22.33
C ALA A 241 -4.53 -12.64 -21.78
N ARG A 242 -4.57 -13.25 -20.60
CA ARG A 242 -5.81 -13.62 -19.93
C ARG A 242 -6.62 -12.41 -19.48
N VAL A 243 -5.99 -11.35 -19.00
CA VAL A 243 -6.69 -10.09 -18.66
C VAL A 243 -7.26 -9.44 -19.92
N GLN A 244 -6.52 -9.41 -21.03
CA GLN A 244 -7.01 -8.91 -22.32
C GLN A 244 -8.19 -9.75 -22.84
N ALA A 245 -8.08 -11.07 -22.82
CA ALA A 245 -9.15 -11.98 -23.21
C ALA A 245 -10.40 -11.78 -22.33
N LEU A 246 -10.23 -11.66 -21.01
CA LEU A 246 -11.34 -11.40 -20.09
C LEU A 246 -12.05 -10.08 -20.40
N GLN A 247 -11.30 -9.02 -20.66
CA GLN A 247 -11.86 -7.72 -21.05
C GLN A 247 -12.73 -7.84 -22.31
N SER A 248 -12.26 -8.59 -23.32
CA SER A 248 -13.02 -8.83 -24.54
C SER A 248 -14.25 -9.72 -24.32
N THR A 249 -14.15 -10.76 -23.48
CA THR A 249 -15.29 -11.63 -23.16
C THR A 249 -16.41 -10.93 -22.37
N LEU A 250 -16.05 -10.07 -21.42
CA LEU A 250 -16.99 -9.46 -20.48
C LEU A 250 -17.51 -8.09 -20.97
N GLY A 251 -16.91 -7.53 -22.03
CA GLY A 251 -17.26 -6.22 -22.58
C GLY A 251 -17.06 -5.05 -21.60
N ARG A 252 -16.40 -5.30 -20.46
CA ARG A 252 -16.13 -4.33 -19.39
C ARG A 252 -14.72 -4.55 -18.87
N LEU A 253 -14.08 -3.47 -18.44
CA LEU A 253 -12.78 -3.58 -17.79
C LEU A 253 -12.97 -4.26 -16.42
N THR A 254 -12.19 -5.31 -16.16
CA THR A 254 -12.21 -5.97 -14.85
C THR A 254 -11.88 -4.96 -13.77
N VAL A 255 -12.70 -4.89 -12.71
CA VAL A 255 -12.64 -3.84 -11.67
C VAL A 255 -11.25 -3.77 -11.01
N TYR A 256 -10.47 -4.88 -11.01
CA TYR A 256 -9.08 -4.91 -10.52
C TYR A 256 -8.19 -5.87 -11.34
N PRO A 257 -7.52 -5.40 -12.42
CA PRO A 257 -6.67 -6.26 -13.25
C PRO A 257 -5.48 -6.85 -12.48
N MET A 258 -4.97 -6.15 -11.45
CA MET A 258 -3.85 -6.60 -10.62
C MET A 258 -4.11 -7.92 -9.88
N LYS A 259 -5.37 -8.20 -9.48
CA LYS A 259 -5.71 -9.44 -8.77
C LYS A 259 -5.70 -10.68 -9.68
N LEU A 260 -5.75 -10.48 -10.99
CA LEU A 260 -5.73 -11.56 -11.99
C LEU A 260 -4.30 -11.92 -12.43
N LEU A 261 -3.36 -11.00 -12.21
CA LEU A 261 -1.96 -11.14 -12.56
C LEU A 261 -1.19 -11.81 -11.41
N GLN A 262 -0.29 -12.74 -11.74
CA GLN A 262 0.30 -13.65 -10.77
C GLN A 262 1.25 -12.93 -9.82
N PHE A 263 2.21 -12.17 -10.35
CA PHE A 263 3.24 -11.55 -9.52
C PHE A 263 2.67 -10.38 -8.74
N SER A 264 1.80 -9.59 -9.38
CA SER A 264 1.08 -8.49 -8.74
C SER A 264 0.21 -8.97 -7.58
N HIS A 265 -0.60 -10.02 -7.78
CA HIS A 265 -1.46 -10.54 -6.72
C HIS A 265 -0.67 -11.10 -5.53
N LEU A 266 0.49 -11.71 -5.80
CA LEU A 266 1.39 -12.24 -4.77
C LEU A 266 2.18 -11.14 -4.05
N ASP A 267 2.35 -9.96 -4.63
CA ASP A 267 3.05 -8.84 -4.00
C ASP A 267 2.14 -8.03 -3.07
N ASP A 268 0.84 -7.97 -3.37
CA ASP A 268 -0.17 -7.27 -2.57
C ASP A 268 -0.31 -7.80 -1.13
N HIS A 269 0.19 -9.00 -0.84
CA HIS A 269 -0.03 -9.72 0.42
C HIS A 269 1.25 -10.35 0.98
N PRO A 270 1.52 -10.24 2.30
CA PRO A 270 2.77 -10.70 2.93
C PRO A 270 2.97 -12.23 2.88
N SER A 271 1.89 -13.00 2.70
CA SER A 271 1.98 -14.47 2.56
C SER A 271 2.23 -14.95 1.14
N GLY A 272 2.26 -14.04 0.16
CA GLY A 272 2.58 -14.37 -1.22
C GLY A 272 4.01 -14.87 -1.39
N ASP A 273 4.90 -14.57 -0.44
CA ASP A 273 6.29 -15.01 -0.45
C ASP A 273 6.46 -16.53 -0.45
N ILE A 274 5.62 -17.27 0.28
CA ILE A 274 5.68 -18.75 0.29
C ILE A 274 5.30 -19.29 -1.10
N VAL A 275 4.31 -18.67 -1.76
CA VAL A 275 3.92 -19.05 -3.12
C VAL A 275 5.06 -18.74 -4.09
N LYS A 276 5.69 -17.56 -4.01
CA LYS A 276 6.89 -17.19 -4.79
C LYS A 276 8.02 -18.22 -4.61
N GLN A 277 8.30 -18.64 -3.38
CA GLN A 277 9.30 -19.68 -3.07
C GLN A 277 8.97 -21.03 -3.74
N THR A 278 7.73 -21.51 -3.60
CA THR A 278 7.32 -22.78 -4.24
C THR A 278 7.32 -22.72 -5.76
N LEU A 279 7.01 -21.55 -6.35
CA LEU A 279 7.12 -21.32 -7.79
C LEU A 279 8.58 -21.38 -8.24
N ALA A 280 9.50 -20.75 -7.50
CA ALA A 280 10.92 -20.76 -7.81
C ALA A 280 11.50 -22.18 -7.81
N VAL A 281 11.15 -22.98 -6.80
CA VAL A 281 11.51 -24.40 -6.71
C VAL A 281 10.98 -25.20 -7.91
N ASN A 282 9.74 -24.92 -8.34
CA ASN A 282 9.15 -25.61 -9.49
C ASN A 282 9.79 -25.19 -10.84
N ILE A 283 10.18 -23.92 -10.98
CA ILE A 283 10.72 -23.37 -12.23
C ILE A 283 12.19 -23.77 -12.42
N TRP A 284 13.01 -23.63 -11.38
CA TRP A 284 14.46 -23.81 -11.46
C TRP A 284 14.96 -25.12 -10.84
N GLY A 285 14.09 -25.99 -10.29
CA GLY A 285 14.55 -27.27 -9.73
C GLY A 285 15.18 -28.18 -10.78
N ILE A 286 16.44 -28.56 -10.56
CA ILE A 286 17.28 -29.35 -11.48
C ILE A 286 16.91 -30.82 -11.39
N GLN A 287 16.75 -31.53 -12.51
CA GLN A 287 16.57 -32.98 -12.54
C GLN A 287 17.92 -33.72 -12.56
N LEU A 288 18.20 -34.56 -11.56
CA LEU A 288 19.43 -35.37 -11.51
C LEU A 288 19.26 -36.66 -12.34
N VAL A 289 19.50 -36.59 -13.66
CA VAL A 289 19.45 -37.77 -14.54
C VAL A 289 20.71 -38.62 -14.36
N GLY A 290 20.58 -39.78 -13.70
CA GLY A 290 21.69 -40.68 -13.35
C GLY A 290 22.25 -41.54 -14.48
N ASN A 291 22.28 -41.09 -15.74
CA ASN A 291 22.81 -41.89 -16.83
C ASN A 291 23.42 -41.04 -17.96
N GLN A 292 24.55 -40.39 -17.70
CA GLN A 292 25.49 -40.04 -18.76
C GLN A 292 26.80 -40.80 -18.56
N LYS A 293 27.14 -41.62 -19.57
CA LYS A 293 28.42 -42.30 -19.72
C LYS A 293 29.50 -41.23 -19.96
N ASN A 294 30.00 -40.62 -18.90
CA ASN A 294 31.35 -40.03 -18.74
C ASN A 294 31.44 -39.27 -17.40
N PRO A 295 31.85 -39.92 -16.30
CA PRO A 295 32.04 -39.27 -15.01
C PRO A 295 33.43 -38.60 -14.96
N LYS A 296 33.70 -37.68 -15.87
CA LYS A 296 34.98 -36.94 -15.90
C LYS A 296 34.74 -35.46 -16.19
N LYS A 297 33.93 -34.82 -15.33
CA LYS A 297 34.04 -33.38 -14.99
C LYS A 297 33.07 -32.89 -13.91
N LEU A 298 32.41 -33.78 -13.16
CA LEU A 298 31.73 -33.44 -11.91
C LEU A 298 32.65 -33.71 -10.71
N THR A 299 33.87 -33.17 -10.73
CA THR A 299 34.88 -33.37 -9.69
C THR A 299 35.45 -32.03 -9.24
N THR A 300 34.65 -31.28 -8.48
CA THR A 300 35.15 -30.31 -7.49
C THR A 300 34.00 -29.89 -6.54
N ASP A 301 33.40 -30.85 -5.83
CA ASP A 301 32.75 -30.62 -4.51
C ASP A 301 32.23 -31.96 -3.96
N ASP A 302 33.11 -32.75 -3.33
CA ASP A 302 32.75 -34.00 -2.63
C ASP A 302 31.68 -33.75 -1.53
N SER A 303 31.52 -32.52 -1.05
CA SER A 303 30.51 -32.14 -0.05
C SER A 303 29.06 -32.25 -0.55
N ILE A 304 28.79 -32.12 -1.86
CA ILE A 304 27.44 -32.24 -2.41
C ILE A 304 27.04 -33.72 -2.45
N ILE A 305 27.98 -34.60 -2.82
CA ILE A 305 27.75 -36.05 -2.90
C ILE A 305 27.63 -36.66 -1.50
N ASP A 306 28.40 -36.21 -0.52
CA ASP A 306 28.27 -36.64 0.89
C ASP A 306 26.95 -36.15 1.54
N ALA A 307 26.49 -34.95 1.19
CA ALA A 307 25.18 -34.45 1.62
C ALA A 307 24.01 -35.22 0.97
N ILE A 308 24.18 -35.67 -0.28
CA ILE A 308 23.21 -36.52 -1.00
C ILE A 308 23.24 -37.96 -0.45
N GLY A 309 24.40 -38.48 -0.05
CA GLY A 309 24.59 -39.84 0.43
C GLY A 309 24.03 -40.13 1.83
N SER A 310 23.95 -39.12 2.71
CA SER A 310 23.50 -39.32 4.11
C SER A 310 21.98 -39.26 4.34
N GLY A 311 21.18 -38.94 3.32
CA GLY A 311 19.72 -38.70 3.44
C GLY A 311 18.83 -39.61 2.58
N LEU A 312 19.33 -40.78 2.15
CA LEU A 312 18.75 -41.61 1.08
C LEU A 312 17.46 -42.40 1.44
N HIS A 313 16.60 -41.87 2.30
CA HIS A 313 15.27 -42.45 2.60
C HIS A 313 14.08 -41.63 2.10
N ALA A 314 14.30 -40.49 1.44
CA ALA A 314 13.24 -39.72 0.77
C ALA A 314 13.69 -39.34 -0.65
N VAL A 315 13.52 -40.28 -1.58
CA VAL A 315 13.82 -40.06 -3.01
C VAL A 315 12.55 -39.55 -3.71
N ASP A 316 12.62 -38.35 -4.29
CA ASP A 316 11.63 -37.80 -5.24
C ASP A 316 11.54 -38.70 -6.50
N VAL A 317 10.33 -38.83 -7.07
CA VAL A 317 10.04 -39.56 -8.32
C VAL A 317 10.90 -39.06 -9.49
N ASP A 318 11.19 -37.76 -9.54
CA ASP A 318 11.99 -37.14 -10.63
C ASP A 318 13.45 -36.88 -10.21
N ARG A 319 13.85 -37.10 -8.94
CA ARG A 319 15.15 -36.70 -8.35
C ARG A 319 15.49 -35.22 -8.57
N SER A 320 14.49 -34.34 -8.48
CA SER A 320 14.64 -32.94 -8.83
C SER A 320 14.89 -32.05 -7.62
N VAL A 321 15.93 -31.22 -7.66
CA VAL A 321 16.45 -30.51 -6.48
C VAL A 321 16.65 -29.01 -6.75
N TYR A 322 16.27 -28.18 -5.78
CA TYR A 322 16.55 -26.76 -5.72
C TYR A 322 17.68 -26.49 -4.70
N LEU A 323 18.72 -25.80 -5.15
CA LEU A 323 19.94 -25.59 -4.36
C LEU A 323 19.76 -24.46 -3.34
N HIS A 324 20.26 -24.66 -2.11
CA HIS A 324 20.24 -23.63 -1.07
C HIS A 324 20.94 -22.32 -1.49
N ARG A 325 21.98 -22.38 -2.33
CA ARG A 325 22.70 -21.20 -2.84
C ARG A 325 21.81 -20.23 -3.66
N TRP A 326 20.67 -20.69 -4.17
CA TRP A 326 19.71 -19.87 -4.89
C TRP A 326 18.67 -19.18 -3.97
N MET A 327 18.66 -19.53 -2.68
CA MET A 327 17.79 -18.92 -1.66
C MET A 327 18.30 -17.54 -1.21
N ARG A 328 18.36 -16.58 -2.14
CA ARG A 328 18.94 -15.24 -1.91
C ARG A 328 17.98 -14.26 -1.22
N SER A 329 16.68 -14.46 -1.40
CA SER A 329 15.66 -13.58 -0.82
C SER A 329 15.62 -13.68 0.73
N PRO A 330 15.47 -12.58 1.48
CA PRO A 330 15.31 -12.63 2.94
C PRO A 330 14.04 -13.37 3.38
N THR A 331 13.08 -13.57 2.47
CA THR A 331 11.81 -14.26 2.75
C THR A 331 12.01 -15.72 3.14
N TRP A 332 13.11 -16.36 2.72
CA TRP A 332 13.48 -17.73 3.09
C TRP A 332 13.81 -17.87 4.58
N GLN A 333 14.24 -16.79 5.23
CA GLN A 333 14.58 -16.78 6.67
C GLN A 333 13.38 -16.46 7.56
N SER A 334 12.23 -16.13 6.98
CA SER A 334 11.02 -15.81 7.74
C SER A 334 10.55 -17.03 8.57
N PRO A 335 9.98 -16.82 9.77
CA PRO A 335 9.50 -17.91 10.61
C PRO A 335 8.37 -18.71 9.95
N THR A 336 7.57 -18.06 9.09
CA THR A 336 6.49 -18.65 8.30
C THR A 336 7.01 -19.54 7.16
N SER A 337 8.06 -19.10 6.45
CA SER A 337 8.75 -19.94 5.46
C SER A 337 9.42 -21.14 6.13
N SER A 338 10.11 -20.89 7.25
CA SER A 338 10.73 -21.94 8.05
C SER A 338 9.71 -23.00 8.50
N SER A 339 8.54 -22.62 9.01
CA SER A 339 7.52 -23.60 9.44
C SER A 339 6.93 -24.37 8.26
N PHE A 340 6.74 -23.72 7.11
CA PHE A 340 6.23 -24.36 5.89
C PHE A 340 7.20 -25.42 5.35
N TRP A 341 8.49 -25.13 5.27
CA TRP A 341 9.51 -26.03 4.72
C TRP A 341 10.05 -27.06 5.74
N LYS A 342 10.06 -26.74 7.04
CA LYS A 342 10.51 -27.67 8.11
C LYS A 342 9.68 -28.95 8.20
N GLN A 343 8.46 -28.96 7.66
CA GLN A 343 7.57 -30.10 7.79
C GLN A 343 8.06 -31.36 7.03
N LYS A 344 9.08 -31.27 6.14
CA LYS A 344 9.54 -32.41 5.32
C LYS A 344 11.02 -32.44 4.86
N VAL A 345 11.96 -31.76 5.52
CA VAL A 345 13.39 -31.84 5.07
C VAL A 345 14.20 -32.80 5.93
N GLY A 346 14.51 -33.96 5.36
CA GLY A 346 15.74 -34.68 5.70
C GLY A 346 16.93 -33.94 5.07
N GLY A 347 17.85 -33.45 5.91
CA GLY A 347 19.16 -32.93 5.46
C GLY A 347 19.17 -31.45 5.03
N LYS A 348 20.04 -30.67 5.68
CA LYS A 348 20.17 -29.19 5.66
C LYS A 348 20.49 -28.51 4.31
N ALA A 349 20.39 -29.14 3.13
CA ALA A 349 20.99 -28.58 1.91
C ALA A 349 20.09 -28.49 0.66
N LEU A 350 18.95 -29.20 0.59
CA LEU A 350 18.26 -29.44 -0.68
C LEU A 350 16.72 -29.45 -0.51
N ILE A 351 16.00 -28.72 -1.38
CA ILE A 351 14.53 -28.79 -1.47
C ILE A 351 14.13 -29.60 -2.70
N LEU A 352 13.26 -30.60 -2.51
CA LEU A 352 12.73 -31.43 -3.59
C LEU A 352 11.67 -30.67 -4.40
N ARG A 353 11.74 -30.76 -5.74
CA ARG A 353 10.87 -29.99 -6.64
C ARG A 353 9.48 -30.59 -6.80
N LYS A 354 9.32 -31.91 -6.75
CA LYS A 354 7.99 -32.57 -6.74
C LYS A 354 7.89 -33.55 -5.58
N ASP A 355 6.88 -33.37 -4.75
CA ASP A 355 6.37 -34.45 -3.90
C ASP A 355 5.05 -34.90 -4.53
N LEU A 356 5.09 -35.84 -5.49
CA LEU A 356 3.85 -36.46 -5.96
C LEU A 356 3.40 -37.50 -4.93
N VAL A 357 2.70 -37.05 -3.89
CA VAL A 357 1.93 -37.96 -3.03
C VAL A 357 0.57 -38.16 -3.71
N ILE A 358 0.32 -39.38 -4.20
CA ILE A 358 -0.96 -39.75 -4.82
C ILE A 358 -2.06 -39.54 -3.78
N GLY A 359 -2.90 -38.51 -3.97
CA GLY A 359 -4.00 -38.16 -3.07
C GLY A 359 -3.81 -36.87 -2.25
N ASP A 360 -2.60 -36.31 -2.19
CA ASP A 360 -2.29 -35.10 -1.40
C ASP A 360 -1.96 -33.88 -2.29
N LEU A 361 -1.99 -32.69 -1.69
CA LEU A 361 -1.68 -31.42 -2.36
C LEU A 361 -0.16 -31.25 -2.60
N THR A 362 0.22 -30.78 -3.79
CA THR A 362 1.61 -30.39 -4.09
C THR A 362 2.04 -29.20 -3.23
N HIS A 363 3.36 -28.96 -3.10
CA HIS A 363 3.90 -27.81 -2.35
C HIS A 363 3.29 -26.49 -2.82
N THR A 364 3.19 -26.30 -4.14
CA THR A 364 2.57 -25.10 -4.73
C THR A 364 1.10 -24.96 -4.37
N GLU A 365 0.33 -26.06 -4.36
CA GLU A 365 -1.09 -26.03 -4.06
C GLU A 365 -1.37 -25.81 -2.57
N ARG A 366 -0.53 -26.36 -1.69
CA ARG A 366 -0.58 -26.10 -0.25
C ARG A 366 -0.31 -24.62 0.04
N ALA A 367 0.73 -24.06 -0.57
CA ALA A 367 1.07 -22.65 -0.44
C ALA A 367 -0.06 -21.75 -0.95
N VAL A 368 -0.61 -22.04 -2.14
CA VAL A 368 -1.73 -21.28 -2.72
C VAL A 368 -2.99 -21.38 -1.86
N LYS A 369 -3.29 -22.54 -1.28
CA LYS A 369 -4.45 -22.71 -0.38
C LYS A 369 -4.30 -21.86 0.89
N ALA A 370 -3.14 -21.92 1.54
CA ALA A 370 -2.85 -21.12 2.73
C ALA A 370 -2.89 -19.61 2.42
N PHE A 371 -2.35 -19.21 1.27
CA PHE A 371 -2.41 -17.84 0.77
C PHE A 371 -3.85 -17.38 0.56
N LYS A 372 -4.69 -18.19 -0.11
CA LYS A 372 -6.11 -17.89 -0.34
C LYS A 372 -6.87 -17.66 0.97
N GLU A 373 -6.71 -18.55 1.95
CA GLU A 373 -7.40 -18.44 3.25
C GLU A 373 -7.05 -17.13 3.97
N GLN A 374 -5.77 -16.74 3.95
CA GLN A 374 -5.33 -15.47 4.55
C GLN A 374 -5.83 -14.25 3.79
N THR A 375 -5.77 -14.26 2.46
CA THR A 375 -6.29 -13.18 1.63
C THR A 375 -7.79 -13.00 1.85
N GLN A 376 -8.58 -14.07 1.96
CA GLN A 376 -10.00 -14.00 2.27
C GLN A 376 -10.28 -13.41 3.65
N MET A 377 -9.48 -13.75 4.67
CA MET A 377 -9.61 -13.12 5.99
C MET A 377 -9.35 -11.61 5.92
N ILE A 378 -8.32 -11.18 5.18
CA ILE A 378 -7.98 -9.76 5.00
C ILE A 378 -9.05 -9.03 4.19
N GLU A 379 -9.58 -9.63 3.11
CA GLU A 379 -10.64 -9.03 2.31
C GLU A 379 -11.94 -8.88 3.12
N ARG A 380 -12.29 -9.86 3.96
CA ARG A 380 -13.45 -9.79 4.86
C ARG A 380 -13.29 -8.70 5.92
N THR A 381 -12.12 -8.59 6.56
CA THR A 381 -11.89 -7.53 7.56
C THR A 381 -11.94 -6.15 6.91
N LYS A 382 -11.34 -5.97 5.73
CA LYS A 382 -11.46 -4.73 4.94
C LYS A 382 -12.91 -4.43 4.57
N ALA A 383 -13.67 -5.42 4.11
CA ALA A 383 -15.08 -5.25 3.77
C ALA A 383 -15.94 -4.87 4.98
N THR A 384 -15.68 -5.42 6.17
CA THR A 384 -16.35 -5.01 7.41
C THR A 384 -16.03 -3.56 7.77
N ILE A 385 -14.77 -3.15 7.65
CA ILE A 385 -14.33 -1.77 7.89
C ILE A 385 -14.98 -0.80 6.89
N SER A 386 -14.93 -1.10 5.60
CA SER A 386 -15.53 -0.29 4.54
C SER A 386 -17.07 -0.27 4.63
N GLY A 387 -17.70 -1.38 4.99
CA GLY A 387 -19.13 -1.46 5.23
C GLY A 387 -19.58 -0.59 6.41
N ALA A 388 -18.78 -0.53 7.48
CA ALA A 388 -18.99 0.38 8.61
C ALA A 388 -18.81 1.86 8.22
N LEU A 389 -17.85 2.16 7.34
CA LEU A 389 -17.63 3.52 6.81
C LEU A 389 -18.77 4.01 5.91
N VAL A 390 -19.26 3.17 4.97
CA VAL A 390 -20.24 3.58 3.93
C VAL A 390 -21.67 3.66 4.46
N LYS A 391 -22.09 2.75 5.35
CA LYS A 391 -23.38 2.87 6.06
C LYS A 391 -23.36 3.96 7.14
N GLY A 392 -22.17 4.49 7.43
CA GLY A 392 -21.88 5.13 8.69
C GLY A 392 -21.91 6.65 8.73
N ILE A 393 -22.06 7.44 7.65
CA ILE A 393 -21.84 8.89 7.83
C ILE A 393 -22.75 9.52 8.93
N PRO A 394 -24.05 9.17 9.06
CA PRO A 394 -24.87 9.55 10.21
C PRO A 394 -24.69 8.63 11.43
N SER A 395 -24.59 7.30 11.26
CA SER A 395 -24.47 6.36 12.40
C SER A 395 -23.13 6.45 13.12
N ASN A 396 -22.11 6.99 12.46
CA ASN A 396 -20.76 7.19 12.99
C ASN A 396 -20.71 8.43 13.89
N ILE A 397 -21.64 9.39 13.74
CA ILE A 397 -21.84 10.48 14.69
C ILE A 397 -22.43 9.93 15.99
N ASP A 398 -23.41 9.03 15.90
CA ASP A 398 -24.00 8.38 17.08
C ASP A 398 -23.02 7.40 17.73
N LEU A 399 -22.25 6.65 16.92
CA LEU A 399 -21.14 5.82 17.39
C LEU A 399 -20.07 6.68 18.08
N PHE A 400 -19.71 7.83 17.50
CA PHE A 400 -18.77 8.77 18.09
C PHE A 400 -19.29 9.33 19.42
N LYS A 401 -20.57 9.70 19.51
CA LYS A 401 -21.19 10.14 20.78
C LYS A 401 -21.12 9.04 21.83
N GLU A 402 -21.43 7.80 21.48
CA GLU A 402 -21.38 6.66 22.40
C GLU A 402 -19.95 6.32 22.84
N LEU A 403 -18.98 6.41 21.92
CA LEU A 403 -17.54 6.25 22.22
C LEU A 403 -16.99 7.39 23.07
N MET A 404 -17.51 8.61 22.88
CA MET A 404 -17.11 9.79 23.65
C MET A 404 -17.84 9.88 24.99
N LEU A 405 -18.97 9.19 25.16
CA LEU A 405 -19.75 9.15 26.41
C LEU A 405 -18.92 8.84 27.66
N PRO A 406 -18.04 7.81 27.69
CA PRO A 406 -17.18 7.59 28.86
C PRO A 406 -16.25 8.78 29.15
N PHE A 407 -15.73 9.46 28.12
CA PHE A 407 -14.87 10.63 28.29
C PHE A 407 -15.66 11.87 28.74
N THR A 408 -16.88 12.07 28.23
CA THR A 408 -17.73 13.17 28.66
C THR A 408 -18.16 12.98 30.11
N LEU A 409 -18.57 11.77 30.51
CA LEU A 409 -18.87 11.43 31.90
C LEU A 409 -17.66 11.65 32.82
N LEU A 410 -16.47 11.21 32.41
CA LEU A 410 -15.24 11.44 33.16
C LEU A 410 -14.94 12.94 33.31
N SER A 411 -15.10 13.72 32.23
CA SER A 411 -14.89 15.17 32.25
C SER A 411 -15.89 15.87 33.18
N ILE A 412 -17.14 15.40 33.23
CA ILE A 412 -18.18 15.93 34.11
C ILE A 412 -17.81 15.63 35.56
N HIS A 413 -17.39 14.39 35.87
CA HIS A 413 -16.96 14.03 37.22
C HIS A 413 -15.72 14.82 37.68
N LEU A 414 -14.73 15.01 36.81
CA LEU A 414 -13.57 15.86 37.10
C LEU A 414 -13.99 17.31 37.38
N ARG A 415 -14.92 17.86 36.60
CA ARG A 415 -15.46 19.21 36.80
C ARG A 415 -16.27 19.33 38.09
N LYS A 416 -17.01 18.30 38.49
CA LYS A 416 -17.71 18.25 39.79
C LYS A 416 -16.74 18.25 40.97
N LEU A 417 -15.62 17.53 40.83
CA LEU A 417 -14.55 17.52 41.84
C LEU A 417 -13.88 18.90 41.94
N GLN A 418 -13.61 19.56 40.81
CA GLN A 418 -13.06 20.93 40.78
C GLN A 418 -14.01 21.95 41.43
N LYS A 419 -15.33 21.82 41.21
CA LYS A 419 -16.35 22.72 41.77
C LYS A 419 -16.62 22.52 43.26
N TRP A 420 -15.93 21.59 43.92
CA TRP A 420 -16.15 21.23 45.32
C TRP A 420 -17.61 20.87 45.64
N GLU A 421 -18.37 20.34 44.67
CA GLU A 421 -19.79 19.98 44.85
C GLU A 421 -19.96 18.93 45.96
N ARG A 422 -18.97 18.05 46.12
CA ARG A 422 -18.83 17.10 47.23
C ARG A 422 -17.45 17.24 47.88
N PRO A 423 -17.30 18.04 48.95
CA PRO A 423 -16.00 18.39 49.49
C PRO A 423 -15.22 17.18 50.03
N ARG A 424 -15.92 16.16 50.55
CA ARG A 424 -15.29 14.92 51.04
C ARG A 424 -14.65 14.11 49.90
N ASP A 425 -15.34 13.99 48.77
CA ASP A 425 -14.88 13.24 47.60
C ASP A 425 -13.69 13.97 46.94
N THR A 426 -13.77 15.30 46.83
CA THR A 426 -12.67 16.14 46.34
C THR A 426 -11.45 16.04 47.26
N LEU A 427 -11.63 16.09 48.58
CA LEU A 427 -10.54 16.01 49.54
C LEU A 427 -9.87 14.63 49.55
N PHE A 428 -10.65 13.56 49.43
CA PHE A 428 -10.11 12.19 49.29
C PHE A 428 -9.33 12.03 47.97
N PHE A 429 -9.89 12.51 46.86
CA PHE A 429 -9.22 12.50 45.56
C PHE A 429 -7.90 13.28 45.59
N LEU A 430 -7.93 14.48 46.16
CA LEU A 430 -6.77 15.35 46.31
C LEU A 430 -5.70 14.70 47.19
N ALA A 431 -6.08 14.17 48.36
CA ALA A 431 -5.15 13.51 49.27
C ALA A 431 -4.50 12.26 48.65
N SER A 432 -5.28 11.46 47.92
CA SER A 432 -4.79 10.29 47.19
C SER A 432 -3.78 10.68 46.10
N PHE A 433 -4.11 11.70 45.31
CA PHE A 433 -3.22 12.17 44.24
C PHE A 433 -1.95 12.82 44.79
N LEU A 434 -2.05 13.58 45.87
CA LEU A 434 -0.90 14.15 46.59
C LEU A 434 0.00 13.06 47.18
N LEU A 435 -0.57 11.99 47.72
CA LEU A 435 0.19 10.84 48.23
C LEU A 435 0.93 10.11 47.09
N LEU A 436 0.30 9.94 45.93
CA LEU A 436 0.92 9.37 44.72
C LEU A 436 2.08 10.23 44.20
N LEU A 437 1.92 11.55 44.19
CA LEU A 437 2.97 12.51 43.83
C LEU A 437 4.13 12.50 44.84
N TYR A 438 3.83 12.53 46.14
CA TYR A 438 4.83 12.56 47.20
C TYR A 438 5.71 11.29 47.22
N LYS A 439 5.08 10.11 47.06
CA LYS A 439 5.79 8.83 46.99
C LYS A 439 6.53 8.60 45.65
N GLY A 440 6.38 9.49 44.67
CA GLY A 440 7.06 9.37 43.37
C GLY A 440 6.53 8.22 42.51
N TRP A 441 5.32 7.72 42.79
CA TRP A 441 4.74 6.56 42.12
C TRP A 441 4.27 6.84 40.69
N PHE A 442 4.30 8.10 40.26
CA PHE A 442 4.00 8.50 38.89
C PHE A 442 4.86 7.77 37.84
N LYS A 443 6.10 7.40 38.19
CA LYS A 443 6.98 6.60 37.33
C LYS A 443 6.41 5.21 37.01
N TYR A 444 5.58 4.66 37.90
CA TYR A 444 4.96 3.34 37.74
C TYR A 444 3.56 3.41 37.13
N ALA A 445 3.01 4.61 36.89
CA ALA A 445 1.67 4.77 36.33
C ALA A 445 1.53 4.09 34.96
N MET A 446 2.49 4.33 34.06
CA MET A 446 2.49 3.73 32.72
C MET A 446 2.60 2.19 32.77
N PRO A 447 3.58 1.59 33.47
CA PRO A 447 3.63 0.13 33.63
C PRO A 447 2.34 -0.47 34.22
N VAL A 448 1.75 0.16 35.23
CA VAL A 448 0.51 -0.32 35.86
C VAL A 448 -0.68 -0.25 34.90
N ILE A 449 -0.79 0.79 34.07
CA ILE A 449 -1.85 0.87 33.04
C ILE A 449 -1.70 -0.26 32.02
N PHE A 450 -0.48 -0.54 31.55
CA PHE A 450 -0.24 -1.65 30.62
C PHE A 450 -0.56 -3.01 31.25
N LEU A 451 -0.16 -3.24 32.50
CA LEU A 451 -0.45 -4.48 33.19
C LEU A 451 -1.95 -4.67 33.44
N THR A 452 -2.65 -3.62 33.90
CA THR A 452 -4.09 -3.71 34.18
C THR A 452 -4.91 -3.89 32.90
N THR A 453 -4.56 -3.20 31.81
CA THR A 453 -5.22 -3.38 30.51
C THR A 453 -4.95 -4.76 29.92
N SER A 454 -3.73 -5.30 30.05
CA SER A 454 -3.39 -6.65 29.60
C SER A 454 -4.16 -7.73 30.37
N VAL A 455 -4.20 -7.63 31.70
CA VAL A 455 -4.97 -8.55 32.55
C VAL A 455 -6.46 -8.47 32.23
N LEU A 456 -7.00 -7.27 32.04
CA LEU A 456 -8.40 -7.08 31.64
C LEU A 456 -8.69 -7.70 30.27
N ALA A 457 -7.83 -7.48 29.27
CA ALA A 457 -8.00 -8.07 27.95
C ALA A 457 -7.96 -9.61 27.98
N PHE A 458 -7.03 -10.19 28.75
CA PHE A 458 -6.89 -11.64 28.87
C PHE A 458 -8.06 -12.29 29.62
N THR A 459 -8.55 -11.63 30.68
CA THR A 459 -9.73 -12.09 31.43
C THR A 459 -11.00 -12.00 30.58
N LEU A 460 -11.20 -10.91 29.82
CA LEU A 460 -12.30 -10.79 28.86
C LEU A 460 -12.23 -11.85 27.76
N HIS A 461 -11.03 -12.11 27.21
CA HIS A 461 -10.81 -13.16 26.22
C HIS A 461 -11.17 -14.55 26.78
N ASN A 462 -10.71 -14.88 27.99
CA ASN A 462 -11.00 -16.17 28.63
C ASN A 462 -12.49 -16.34 28.96
N LEU A 463 -13.14 -15.28 29.44
CA LEU A 463 -14.58 -15.31 29.72
C LEU A 463 -15.42 -15.47 28.45
N LYS A 464 -14.93 -14.95 27.31
CA LYS A 464 -15.57 -15.13 26.00
C LYS A 464 -15.37 -16.55 25.48
N TYR A 465 -14.15 -17.08 25.60
CA TYR A 465 -13.84 -18.45 25.21
C TYR A 465 -14.63 -19.49 26.04
N GLN A 466 -14.88 -19.20 27.31
CA GLN A 466 -15.72 -20.02 28.19
C GLN A 466 -17.23 -19.89 27.91
N GLY A 467 -17.66 -19.07 26.95
CA GLY A 467 -19.07 -18.84 26.62
C GLY A 467 -19.87 -18.15 27.73
N ARG A 468 -19.20 -17.61 28.76
CA ARG A 468 -19.84 -16.87 29.88
C ARG A 468 -20.16 -15.43 29.52
N LEU A 469 -19.56 -14.91 28.46
CA LEU A 469 -19.93 -13.64 27.85
C LEU A 469 -20.83 -13.94 26.66
N ALA A 470 -22.02 -13.31 26.64
CA ALA A 470 -22.92 -13.41 25.50
C ALA A 470 -22.19 -12.98 24.21
N ASP A 471 -22.57 -13.52 23.05
CA ASP A 471 -21.98 -13.14 21.76
C ASP A 471 -22.07 -11.63 21.46
N ASN A 472 -23.01 -10.94 22.12
CA ASN A 472 -23.22 -9.49 22.02
C ASN A 472 -22.34 -8.66 22.98
N PHE A 473 -21.48 -9.30 23.79
CA PHE A 473 -20.66 -8.60 24.77
C PHE A 473 -19.54 -7.81 24.07
N GLY A 474 -19.61 -6.47 24.18
CA GLY A 474 -18.75 -5.54 23.43
C GLY A 474 -19.37 -5.00 22.14
N GLN A 475 -20.60 -5.43 21.80
CA GLN A 475 -21.36 -4.79 20.74
C GLN A 475 -21.84 -3.42 21.21
N VAL A 476 -21.38 -2.36 20.56
CA VAL A 476 -21.91 -1.00 20.79
C VAL A 476 -23.31 -0.95 20.19
N VAL A 477 -24.33 -1.03 21.04
CA VAL A 477 -25.73 -1.03 20.62
C VAL A 477 -26.14 0.39 20.30
N ILE A 478 -26.14 0.72 19.01
CA ILE A 478 -26.65 1.98 18.50
C ILE A 478 -28.17 1.95 18.64
N ARG A 479 -28.72 2.77 19.54
CA ARG A 479 -30.16 3.03 19.58
C ARG A 479 -30.50 3.95 18.42
N GLU A 480 -31.16 3.41 17.39
CA GLU A 480 -31.65 4.25 16.29
C GLU A 480 -32.62 5.31 16.84
N GLN A 481 -32.34 6.57 16.54
CA GLN A 481 -33.32 7.64 16.74
C GLN A 481 -34.55 7.37 15.87
N PRO A 482 -35.77 7.79 16.29
CA PRO A 482 -36.97 7.66 15.47
C PRO A 482 -36.74 8.27 14.08
N PRO A 483 -37.41 7.79 13.02
CA PRO A 483 -37.17 8.21 11.65
C PRO A 483 -37.46 9.70 11.47
N SER A 484 -36.44 10.54 11.64
CA SER A 484 -36.49 11.96 11.31
C SER A 484 -36.20 12.13 9.81
N ASN A 485 -36.93 13.06 9.19
CA ASN A 485 -36.84 13.36 7.77
C ASN A 485 -35.39 13.62 7.34
N SER A 486 -35.01 13.13 6.14
CA SER A 486 -33.67 13.27 5.54
C SER A 486 -33.14 14.71 5.54
N LEU A 487 -34.03 15.69 5.44
CA LEU A 487 -33.72 17.12 5.50
C LEU A 487 -33.24 17.56 6.89
N GLN A 488 -33.90 17.13 7.97
CA GLN A 488 -33.48 17.47 9.34
C GLN A 488 -32.11 16.89 9.68
N LYS A 489 -31.80 15.69 9.16
CA LYS A 489 -30.47 15.07 9.30
C LYS A 489 -29.39 15.84 8.53
N MET A 490 -29.71 16.32 7.33
CA MET A 490 -28.80 17.15 6.55
C MET A 490 -28.56 18.52 7.20
N LEU A 491 -29.61 19.13 7.80
CA LEU A 491 -29.51 20.39 8.52
C LEU A 491 -28.64 20.26 9.77
N ALA A 492 -28.88 19.24 10.59
CA ALA A 492 -28.08 18.99 11.79
C ALA A 492 -26.60 18.69 11.47
N LEU A 493 -26.33 18.03 10.33
CA LEU A 493 -24.97 17.84 9.84
C LEU A 493 -24.32 19.15 9.43
N LYS A 494 -25.04 20.02 8.69
CA LYS A 494 -24.51 21.32 8.29
C LYS A 494 -24.18 22.20 9.49
N GLU A 495 -25.07 22.24 10.48
CA GLU A 495 -24.88 23.01 11.71
C GLU A 495 -23.67 22.50 12.52
N ALA A 496 -23.50 21.17 12.63
CA ALA A 496 -22.33 20.59 13.27
C ALA A 496 -21.02 20.82 12.49
N LEU A 497 -21.08 20.75 11.15
CA LEU A 497 -19.90 21.02 10.30
C LEU A 497 -19.48 22.49 10.41
N GLU A 498 -20.44 23.40 10.47
CA GLU A 498 -20.22 24.83 10.68
C GLU A 498 -19.61 25.09 12.07
N GLU A 499 -20.09 24.42 13.11
CA GLU A 499 -19.51 24.52 14.46
C GLU A 499 -18.04 24.03 14.49
N VAL A 500 -17.75 22.92 13.82
CA VAL A 500 -16.38 22.37 13.71
C VAL A 500 -15.49 23.30 12.88
N GLU A 501 -16.00 23.86 11.77
CA GLU A 501 -15.26 24.81 10.95
C GLU A 501 -14.85 26.04 11.78
N VAL A 502 -15.78 26.60 12.56
CA VAL A 502 -15.50 27.70 13.48
C VAL A 502 -14.46 27.31 14.51
N GLN A 503 -14.49 26.08 15.04
CA GLN A 503 -13.49 25.61 16.00
C GLN A 503 -12.10 25.44 15.36
N ILE A 504 -12.03 24.91 14.13
CA ILE A 504 -10.79 24.79 13.35
C ILE A 504 -10.23 26.18 13.05
N GLN A 505 -11.08 27.14 12.67
CA GLN A 505 -10.67 28.52 12.45
C GLN A 505 -10.06 29.13 13.73
N LYS A 506 -10.69 28.94 14.89
CA LYS A 506 -10.14 29.39 16.19
C LYS A 506 -8.77 28.78 16.49
N VAL A 507 -8.60 27.48 16.21
CA VAL A 507 -7.30 26.78 16.38
C VAL A 507 -6.26 27.32 15.40
N ASN A 508 -6.62 27.53 14.14
CA ASN A 508 -5.72 28.08 13.12
C ASN A 508 -5.26 29.50 13.48
N ILE A 509 -6.19 30.35 13.94
CA ILE A 509 -5.85 31.68 14.44
C ILE A 509 -4.91 31.59 15.64
N ALA A 510 -5.16 30.68 16.59
CA ALA A 510 -4.28 30.47 17.74
C ALA A 510 -2.87 30.01 17.32
N ILE A 511 -2.75 29.12 16.35
CA ILE A 511 -1.47 28.66 15.78
C ILE A 511 -0.75 29.83 15.09
N LEU A 512 -1.47 30.66 14.32
CA LEU A 512 -0.90 31.84 13.67
C LEU A 512 -0.42 32.89 14.68
N LYS A 513 -1.13 33.09 15.80
CA LYS A 513 -0.69 33.95 16.91
C LYS A 513 0.55 33.36 17.62
N LEU A 514 0.60 32.05 17.83
CA LEU A 514 1.79 31.36 18.36
C LEU A 514 2.99 31.49 17.43
N ARG A 515 2.75 31.41 16.11
CA ARG A 515 3.76 31.62 15.08
C ARG A 515 4.28 33.06 15.08
N SER A 516 3.42 34.06 15.18
CA SER A 516 3.85 35.47 15.26
C SER A 516 4.68 35.74 16.52
N LEU A 517 4.32 35.11 17.64
CA LEU A 517 5.08 35.19 18.89
C LEU A 517 6.47 34.54 18.77
N ALA A 518 6.58 33.38 18.11
CA ALA A 518 7.84 32.67 17.90
C ALA A 518 8.78 33.40 16.94
N LEU A 519 8.26 33.91 15.81
CA LEU A 519 9.00 34.62 14.77
C LEU A 519 9.28 36.10 15.09
N ALA A 520 9.04 36.54 16.32
CA ALA A 520 9.29 37.91 16.79
C ALA A 520 8.48 39.00 16.08
N GLY A 521 7.29 38.67 15.58
CA GLY A 521 6.41 39.65 14.94
C GLY A 521 6.02 40.83 15.86
N HIS A 522 6.05 40.63 17.18
CA HIS A 522 5.89 41.70 18.19
C HIS A 522 6.97 41.54 19.29
N PRO A 523 8.02 42.39 19.33
CA PRO A 523 9.17 42.19 20.21
C PRO A 523 8.82 42.32 21.70
N GLN A 524 7.83 43.15 22.06
CA GLN A 524 7.40 43.33 23.45
C GLN A 524 6.72 42.09 24.04
N ALA A 525 5.79 41.47 23.32
CA ALA A 525 5.11 40.24 23.75
C ALA A 525 6.08 39.05 23.79
N LYS A 526 6.97 38.93 22.80
CA LYS A 526 8.01 37.89 22.79
C LYS A 526 8.95 38.00 23.98
N ASN A 527 9.42 39.21 24.34
CA ASN A 527 10.34 39.38 25.47
C ASN A 527 9.70 38.99 26.80
N ILE A 528 8.42 39.33 27.02
CA ILE A 528 7.67 38.93 28.21
C ILE A 528 7.57 37.39 28.29
N VAL A 529 7.26 36.74 27.17
CA VAL A 529 7.13 35.27 27.11
C VAL A 529 8.48 34.58 27.23
N ALA A 530 9.52 35.10 26.61
CA ALA A 530 10.89 34.56 26.72
C ALA A 530 11.41 34.69 28.16
N LEU A 531 11.17 35.84 28.81
CA LEU A 531 11.55 36.07 30.20
C LEU A 531 10.75 35.18 31.16
N SER A 532 9.46 34.96 30.92
CA SER A 532 8.63 34.05 31.73
C SER A 532 9.04 32.59 31.54
N LEU A 533 9.41 32.17 30.32
CA LEU A 533 9.98 30.85 30.04
C LEU A 533 11.33 30.66 30.75
N LEU A 534 12.20 31.68 30.73
CA LEU A 534 13.50 31.64 31.40
C LEU A 534 13.31 31.55 32.93
N ALA A 535 12.42 32.36 33.50
CA ALA A 535 12.07 32.28 34.92
C ALA A 535 11.46 30.92 35.30
N GLY A 536 10.54 30.39 34.50
CA GLY A 536 9.96 29.07 34.70
C GLY A 536 11.00 27.94 34.61
N GLY A 537 11.94 28.04 33.66
CA GLY A 537 13.07 27.13 33.54
C GLY A 537 13.97 27.16 34.78
N LEU A 538 14.29 28.35 35.29
CA LEU A 538 15.08 28.52 36.50
C LEU A 538 14.40 27.87 37.72
N ILE A 539 13.09 28.05 37.86
CA ILE A 539 12.29 27.42 38.93
C ILE A 539 12.36 25.89 38.81
N LEU A 540 12.27 25.32 37.62
CA LEU A 540 12.33 23.87 37.41
C LEU A 540 13.72 23.27 37.70
N VAL A 541 14.80 24.06 37.58
CA VAL A 541 16.16 23.64 37.94
C VAL A 541 16.33 23.58 39.46
N PHE A 542 15.80 24.56 40.20
CA PHE A 542 15.95 24.62 41.66
C PHE A 542 14.88 23.84 42.42
N VAL A 543 13.67 23.71 41.87
CA VAL A 543 12.53 23.04 42.50
C VAL A 543 12.26 21.71 41.80
N PRO A 544 12.37 20.58 42.51
CA PRO A 544 12.02 19.27 41.95
C PRO A 544 10.61 19.26 41.35
N PHE A 545 10.47 18.72 40.13
CA PHE A 545 9.22 18.69 39.36
C PHE A 545 7.99 18.21 40.17
N ARG A 546 8.17 17.28 41.11
CA ARG A 546 7.10 16.80 42.02
C ARG A 546 6.40 17.91 42.81
N TYR A 547 7.15 18.91 43.27
CA TYR A 547 6.61 20.01 44.07
C TYR A 547 5.91 21.03 43.17
N VAL A 548 6.43 21.24 41.96
CA VAL A 548 5.77 22.06 40.92
C VAL A 548 4.42 21.43 40.54
N CYS A 549 4.35 20.12 40.28
CA CYS A 549 3.10 19.42 40.02
C CYS A 549 2.11 19.50 41.18
N THR A 550 2.61 19.36 42.42
CA THR A 550 1.80 19.48 43.63
C THR A 550 1.18 20.87 43.75
N PHE A 551 1.97 21.91 43.52
CA PHE A 551 1.51 23.30 43.55
C PHE A 551 0.46 23.56 42.46
N VAL A 552 0.72 23.15 41.20
CA VAL A 552 -0.22 23.30 40.09
C VAL A 552 -1.53 22.58 40.36
N LEU A 553 -1.48 21.38 40.93
CA LEU A 553 -2.67 20.61 41.24
C LEU A 553 -3.49 21.27 42.35
N LEU A 554 -2.86 21.72 43.43
CA LEU A 554 -3.53 22.50 44.47
C LEU A 554 -4.13 23.79 43.90
N ASP A 555 -3.43 24.46 43.00
CA ASP A 555 -3.91 25.67 42.33
C ASP A 555 -5.19 25.39 41.52
N GLN A 556 -5.18 24.37 40.65
CA GLN A 556 -6.34 23.96 39.85
C GLN A 556 -7.59 23.67 40.69
N PHE A 557 -7.43 22.99 41.83
CA PHE A 557 -8.56 22.69 42.73
C PHE A 557 -8.96 23.88 43.60
N THR A 558 -8.07 24.82 43.91
CA THR A 558 -8.41 25.99 44.75
C THR A 558 -8.92 27.18 43.95
N CYS A 559 -8.78 27.17 42.62
CA CYS A 559 -9.24 28.25 41.73
C CYS A 559 -10.74 28.51 41.76
N GLU A 560 -11.56 27.49 42.03
CA GLU A 560 -13.02 27.60 42.06
C GLU A 560 -13.57 27.94 43.45
N LEU A 561 -12.73 27.97 44.49
CA LEU A 561 -13.12 28.38 45.83
C LEU A 561 -13.44 29.88 45.87
N ASP A 562 -14.52 30.25 46.56
CA ASP A 562 -15.08 31.61 46.53
C ASP A 562 -14.07 32.70 46.92
N PHE A 563 -13.09 32.37 47.79
CA PHE A 563 -12.06 33.32 48.21
C PHE A 563 -11.03 33.66 47.11
N ARG A 564 -10.66 32.71 46.22
CA ARG A 564 -9.70 32.94 45.12
C ARG A 564 -10.35 33.19 43.79
N ARG A 565 -11.60 32.76 43.61
CA ARG A 565 -12.32 32.84 42.34
C ARG A 565 -12.31 34.25 41.75
N ALA A 566 -12.47 35.28 42.59
CA ALA A 566 -12.40 36.67 42.15
C ALA A 566 -11.02 37.07 41.61
N THR A 567 -9.93 36.64 42.25
CA THR A 567 -8.56 36.90 41.79
C THR A 567 -8.20 36.12 40.54
N VAL A 568 -8.62 34.85 40.46
CA VAL A 568 -8.37 33.97 39.30
C VAL A 568 -9.14 34.47 38.08
N LEU A 569 -10.40 34.91 38.25
CA LEU A 569 -11.17 35.51 37.16
C LEU A 569 -10.54 36.81 36.66
N LYS A 570 -10.00 37.65 37.54
CA LYS A 570 -9.27 38.87 37.14
C LYS A 570 -8.03 38.52 36.32
N LEU A 571 -7.23 37.55 36.78
CA LEU A 571 -6.02 37.10 36.09
C LEU A 571 -6.35 36.42 34.75
N ALA A 572 -7.39 35.60 34.69
CA ALA A 572 -7.85 34.96 33.47
C ALA A 572 -8.34 35.97 32.43
N ARG A 573 -9.04 37.03 32.86
CA ARG A 573 -9.42 38.15 31.98
C ARG A 573 -8.19 38.89 31.48
N GLN A 574 -7.25 39.23 32.35
CA GLN A 574 -6.01 39.91 31.94
C GLN A 574 -5.19 39.08 30.94
N LEU A 575 -5.12 37.75 31.13
CA LEU A 575 -4.47 36.84 30.18
C LEU A 575 -5.25 36.74 28.86
N HIS A 576 -6.57 36.73 28.92
CA HIS A 576 -7.41 36.72 27.73
C HIS A 576 -7.28 38.03 26.93
N ASP A 577 -7.36 39.18 27.61
CA ASP A 577 -7.17 40.50 27.01
C ASP A 577 -5.76 40.63 26.41
N TRP A 578 -4.74 40.11 27.10
CA TRP A 578 -3.38 40.03 26.58
C TRP A 578 -3.27 39.11 25.35
N TRP A 579 -3.96 37.97 25.34
CA TRP A 579 -3.98 37.04 24.20
C TRP A 579 -4.72 37.61 22.99
N GLU A 580 -5.79 38.37 23.21
CA GLU A 580 -6.51 39.06 22.14
C GLU A 580 -5.71 40.23 21.57
N ALA A 581 -4.91 40.90 22.38
CA ALA A 581 -4.01 41.97 21.93
C ALA A 581 -2.88 41.49 21.00
N ILE A 582 -2.59 40.19 20.93
CA ILE A 582 -1.58 39.63 20.01
C ILE A 582 -2.21 39.44 18.62
N PRO A 583 -1.72 40.12 17.57
CA PRO A 583 -2.23 39.92 16.22
C PRO A 583 -1.75 38.58 15.63
N ALA A 584 -2.61 37.96 14.82
CA ALA A 584 -2.25 36.77 14.06
C ALA A 584 -1.22 37.14 12.98
N ALA A 585 -0.29 36.22 12.68
CA ALA A 585 0.64 36.41 11.57
C ALA A 585 -0.14 36.65 10.26
N PRO A 586 0.21 37.66 9.45
CA PRO A 586 -0.48 37.93 8.19
C PRO A 586 -0.31 36.72 7.26
N VAL A 587 -1.42 36.18 6.80
CA VAL A 587 -1.44 35.07 5.85
C VAL A 587 -1.60 35.67 4.46
N VAL A 588 -0.49 35.76 3.72
CA VAL A 588 -0.56 36.07 2.29
C VAL A 588 -0.83 34.76 1.58
N VAL A 589 -2.07 34.61 1.06
CA VAL A 589 -2.39 33.53 0.14
C VAL A 589 -1.78 33.91 -1.19
N LEU A 590 -0.53 33.48 -1.41
CA LEU A 590 0.11 33.65 -2.70
C LEU A 590 -0.71 32.86 -3.74
N PRO A 591 -0.97 33.44 -4.93
CA PRO A 591 -1.42 32.63 -6.06
C PRO A 591 -0.39 31.51 -6.27
N TYR A 592 -0.88 30.32 -6.63
CA TYR A 592 -0.07 29.13 -6.80
C TYR A 592 1.08 29.38 -7.80
N GLU A 593 2.32 29.43 -7.31
CA GLU A 593 3.53 29.47 -8.14
C GLU A 593 4.00 28.04 -8.43
N GLU A 594 4.11 27.69 -9.71
CA GLU A 594 4.74 26.46 -10.18
C GLU A 594 6.24 26.52 -9.87
N GLN A 595 6.71 25.60 -9.01
CA GLN A 595 8.14 25.48 -8.73
C GLN A 595 8.86 24.84 -9.93
N GLU A 596 9.50 25.67 -10.76
CA GLU A 596 10.60 25.22 -11.62
C GLU A 596 11.77 24.77 -10.72
N GLY A 597 12.06 23.47 -10.78
CA GLY A 597 13.26 22.89 -10.18
C GLY A 597 14.50 23.24 -11.01
N GLY A 598 15.58 23.62 -10.32
CA GLY A 598 16.87 23.89 -10.95
C GLY A 598 17.97 24.09 -9.93
N ASP A 599 18.77 23.05 -9.79
CA ASP A 599 19.90 22.77 -8.92
C ASP A 599 20.90 23.90 -8.58
N ARG A 600 21.58 23.73 -7.44
CA ARG A 600 22.70 24.55 -6.97
C ARG A 600 24.01 23.99 -7.55
N ASP A 601 24.97 24.86 -7.84
CA ASP A 601 26.36 24.64 -7.41
C ASP A 601 27.19 25.94 -7.25
N ILE A 602 27.49 26.26 -5.99
CA ILE A 602 28.76 26.72 -5.36
C ILE A 602 29.53 27.97 -5.92
N LYS A 603 29.26 29.13 -5.30
CA LYS A 603 30.12 30.15 -4.58
C LYS A 603 31.55 30.53 -5.07
N PRO A 604 32.16 31.67 -4.61
CA PRO A 604 31.65 32.81 -3.81
C PRO A 604 32.00 34.20 -4.39
N ASP A 605 31.32 35.30 -4.00
CA ASP A 605 31.98 36.39 -3.26
C ASP A 605 31.03 37.52 -2.84
N ASP A 606 31.43 38.15 -1.74
CA ASP A 606 30.80 39.27 -1.06
C ASP A 606 30.71 40.54 -1.90
N SER A 607 29.51 41.12 -2.02
CA SER A 607 29.27 42.56 -1.90
C SER A 607 27.79 42.88 -2.12
N ALA A 608 27.16 43.39 -1.07
CA ALA A 608 25.88 44.06 -1.14
C ALA A 608 26.00 45.37 -1.95
N SER A 609 24.96 45.70 -2.75
CA SER A 609 24.47 47.05 -3.14
C SER A 609 23.80 47.00 -4.55
N PRO A 610 23.00 47.99 -5.00
CA PRO A 610 21.68 48.42 -4.55
C PRO A 610 20.70 48.37 -5.74
N LYS A 611 19.87 47.32 -5.88
CA LYS A 611 18.96 47.21 -7.05
C LYS A 611 17.52 47.67 -6.78
N GLY A 612 17.14 47.86 -5.52
CA GLY A 612 15.80 48.32 -5.15
C GLY A 612 15.58 49.83 -5.34
N GLU A 613 16.62 50.64 -5.13
CA GLU A 613 16.54 52.09 -5.29
C GLU A 613 16.42 52.51 -6.76
N VAL A 614 17.16 51.86 -7.66
CA VAL A 614 17.13 52.15 -9.10
C VAL A 614 15.76 51.87 -9.72
N ILE A 615 15.05 50.86 -9.22
CA ILE A 615 13.70 50.50 -9.70
C ILE A 615 12.67 51.50 -9.16
N ALA A 616 12.82 51.98 -7.92
CA ALA A 616 11.94 52.98 -7.35
C ALA A 616 12.11 54.37 -8.00
N GLU A 617 13.32 54.71 -8.45
CA GLU A 617 13.61 55.96 -9.16
C GLU A 617 13.10 55.92 -10.60
N ALA A 618 13.27 54.79 -11.31
CA ALA A 618 12.72 54.59 -12.65
C ALA A 618 11.17 54.61 -12.69
N ILE A 619 10.51 54.11 -11.63
CA ILE A 619 9.04 54.15 -11.50
C ILE A 619 8.55 55.59 -11.24
N LYS A 620 9.33 56.43 -10.54
CA LYS A 620 8.98 57.84 -10.32
C LYS A 620 9.13 58.69 -11.58
N GLU A 621 10.17 58.45 -12.37
CA GLU A 621 10.42 59.15 -13.64
C GLU A 621 9.32 58.85 -14.67
N TRP A 622 8.85 57.59 -14.74
CA TRP A 622 7.81 57.18 -15.68
C TRP A 622 6.42 57.76 -15.37
N VAL A 623 6.11 58.01 -14.08
CA VAL A 623 4.82 58.60 -13.65
C VAL A 623 4.78 60.12 -13.88
N ALA A 624 5.92 60.80 -14.00
CA ALA A 624 5.98 62.25 -14.18
C ALA A 624 5.84 62.71 -15.64
N GLU A 625 6.13 61.86 -16.63
CA GLU A 625 6.00 62.20 -18.07
C GLU A 625 4.65 61.81 -18.71
N SER A 626 3.67 61.37 -17.90
CA SER A 626 2.35 60.92 -18.40
C SER A 626 1.17 61.77 -17.92
N PHE A 627 1.41 63.05 -17.61
CA PHE A 627 0.38 64.10 -17.62
C PHE A 627 0.76 65.22 -18.58
#